data_AF-G4FKG5-F1
#
_entry.id   AF-G4FKG5-F1
#
_cell.length_a   1.000
_cell.length_b   1.000
_cell.length_c   1.000
_cell.angle_alpha   90.00
_cell.angle_beta   90.00
_cell.angle_gamma   90.00
#
_symmetry.space_group_name_H-M   'P 1'
#
loop_
_entity.id
_entity.type
_entity.pdbx_description
1 polymer ?
#
loop_
_entity_poly.entity_id
_entity_poly.type
_entity_poly.pdbx_seq_one_letter_code
_entity_poly.pdbx_strand_id
1 'polypeptide(L)' 'MTIDKLCKKQQAFADKLFMDFKYTKPGSDEQHRALETFHTLISAWSFYFTAYETSDISSDLVASPVYS' A
#
# COMPACT_ATOMS: atom_id res chain seq x y z
N MET A 1 8.92 -4.18 6.71
CA MET A 1 9.19 -3.69 5.33
C MET A 1 9.41 -2.18 5.43
N THR A 2 10.23 -1.52 4.61
CA THR A 2 10.34 -0.04 4.64
C THR A 2 9.60 0.56 3.45
N ILE A 3 9.19 1.84 3.56
CA ILE A 3 8.58 2.62 2.45
C ILE A 3 9.39 2.48 1.16
N ASP A 4 10.71 2.68 1.21
CA ASP A 4 11.56 2.65 0.01
C ASP A 4 11.51 1.30 -0.71
N LYS A 5 11.50 0.20 0.05
CA LYS A 5 11.42 -1.16 -0.51
C LYS A 5 10.06 -1.41 -1.15
N LEU A 6 8.98 -0.87 -0.58
CA LEU A 6 7.64 -1.01 -1.14
C LEU A 6 7.48 -0.17 -2.40
N CYS A 7 7.92 1.09 -2.38
CA CYS A 7 7.95 1.98 -3.55
C CYS A 7 8.74 1.38 -4.71
N LYS A 8 9.96 0.89 -4.46
CA LYS A 8 10.80 0.28 -5.50
C LYS A 8 10.17 -0.96 -6.13
N LYS A 9 9.46 -1.77 -5.34
CA LYS A 9 8.71 -2.92 -5.87
C LYS A 9 7.53 -2.47 -6.73
N GLN A 10 6.80 -1.45 -6.30
CA GLN A 10 5.58 -1.01 -6.98
C GLN A 10 5.83 -0.19 -8.26
N GLN A 11 6.98 0.46 -8.40
CA GLN A 11 7.34 1.21 -9.61
C GLN A 11 7.16 0.40 -10.90
N ALA A 12 7.63 -0.86 -10.92
CA ALA A 12 7.50 -1.73 -12.09
C ALA A 12 6.04 -2.07 -12.44
N PHE A 13 5.16 -2.11 -11.44
CA PHE A 13 3.74 -2.37 -11.65
C PHE A 13 2.98 -1.09 -12.04
N ALA A 14 3.41 0.07 -11.57
CA ALA A 14 2.73 1.35 -11.80
C ALA A 14 2.66 1.71 -13.29
N ASP A 15 3.76 1.54 -14.04
CA ASP A 15 3.77 1.82 -15.47
C ASP A 15 2.83 0.91 -16.25
N LYS A 16 2.90 -0.41 -15.99
CA LYS A 16 2.04 -1.38 -16.64
C LYS A 16 0.56 -1.14 -16.32
N LEU A 17 0.27 -0.90 -15.04
CA LEU A 17 -1.07 -0.56 -14.56
C LEU A 17 -1.63 0.66 -15.31
N PHE A 18 -0.85 1.73 -15.38
CA PHE A 18 -1.26 2.96 -16.06
C PHE A 18 -1.55 2.71 -17.54
N MET A 19 -0.67 1.95 -18.21
CA MET A 19 -0.84 1.63 -19.62
C MET A 19 -2.10 0.77 -19.86
N ASP A 20 -2.26 -0.30 -19.08
CA ASP A 20 -3.37 -1.24 -19.20
C ASP A 20 -4.70 -0.56 -18.85
N PHE A 21 -4.74 0.32 -17.85
CA PHE A 21 -5.97 1.02 -17.48
C PHE A 21 -6.39 2.07 -18.53
N LYS A 22 -5.44 2.84 -19.06
CA LYS A 22 -5.70 4.00 -19.93
C LYS A 22 -5.87 3.65 -21.41
N TYR A 23 -5.14 2.66 -21.90
CA TYR A 23 -5.02 2.42 -23.35
C TYR A 23 -5.67 1.11 -23.82
N THR A 24 -6.32 0.37 -22.93
CA THR A 24 -7.09 -0.82 -23.32
C THR A 24 -8.58 -0.46 -23.46
N LYS A 25 -9.34 -1.37 -24.08
CA LYS A 25 -10.78 -1.15 -24.30
C LYS A 25 -11.51 -1.11 -22.95
N PRO A 26 -12.45 -0.18 -22.74
CA PRO A 26 -13.31 -0.18 -21.56
C PRO A 26 -13.96 -1.55 -21.30
N GLY A 27 -13.76 -2.09 -20.10
CA GLY A 27 -14.27 -3.38 -19.65
C GLY A 27 -13.54 -4.60 -20.22
N SER A 28 -12.37 -4.44 -20.85
CA SER A 28 -11.57 -5.58 -21.29
C SER A 28 -10.92 -6.31 -20.11
N ASP A 29 -10.49 -7.55 -20.35
CA ASP A 29 -9.80 -8.36 -19.34
C ASP A 29 -8.52 -7.69 -18.85
N GLU A 30 -7.81 -6.97 -19.72
CA GLU A 30 -6.63 -6.18 -19.36
C GLU A 30 -6.99 -5.06 -18.39
N GLN A 31 -8.10 -4.33 -18.66
CA GLN A 31 -8.54 -3.25 -17.79
C GLN A 31 -9.01 -3.76 -16.43
N HIS A 32 -9.70 -4.91 -16.39
CA HIS A 32 -10.08 -5.57 -15.14
C HIS A 32 -8.86 -6.04 -14.35
N ARG A 33 -7.88 -6.69 -14.99
CA ARG A 33 -6.62 -7.10 -14.33
C ARG A 33 -5.84 -5.92 -13.80
N ALA A 34 -5.84 -4.79 -14.52
CA ALA A 34 -5.25 -3.55 -14.02
C ALA A 34 -5.96 -3.11 -12.74
N LEU A 35 -7.29 -3.02 -12.74
CA LEU A 35 -8.05 -2.63 -11.54
C LEU A 35 -7.80 -3.56 -10.33
N GLU A 36 -7.76 -4.87 -10.53
CA GLU A 36 -7.43 -5.84 -9.48
C GLU A 36 -6.03 -5.64 -8.91
N THR A 37 -5.07 -5.38 -9.79
CA THR A 37 -3.68 -5.07 -9.40
C THR A 37 -3.64 -3.78 -8.59
N PHE A 38 -4.32 -2.72 -9.04
CA PHE A 38 -4.39 -1.44 -8.32
C PHE A 38 -4.98 -1.61 -6.92
N HIS A 39 -6.11 -2.31 -6.81
CA HIS A 39 -6.75 -2.61 -5.54
C HIS A 39 -5.80 -3.35 -4.58
N THR A 40 -5.06 -4.33 -5.09
CA THR A 40 -4.07 -5.09 -4.31
C THR A 40 -2.94 -4.18 -3.80
N LEU A 41 -2.40 -3.31 -4.67
CA LEU A 41 -1.32 -2.40 -4.30
C LEU A 41 -1.75 -1.38 -3.24
N ILE A 42 -2.94 -0.79 -3.39
CA ILE A 42 -3.50 0.13 -2.37
C ILE A 42 -3.77 -0.59 -1.06
N SER A 43 -4.32 -1.81 -1.10
CA SER A 43 -4.56 -2.60 0.11
C SER A 43 -3.27 -2.90 0.86
N ALA A 44 -2.18 -3.19 0.15
CA ALA A 44 -0.86 -3.38 0.75
C ALA A 44 -0.34 -2.11 1.47
N TRP A 45 -0.62 -0.93 0.92
CA TRP A 45 -0.30 0.34 1.58
C TRP A 45 -1.17 0.58 2.81
N SER A 46 -2.47 0.31 2.73
CA SER A 46 -3.38 0.41 3.87
C SER A 46 -2.90 -0.47 5.03
N PHE A 47 -2.57 -1.73 4.74
CA PHE A 47 -1.99 -2.65 5.73
C PHE A 47 -0.68 -2.13 6.30
N TYR A 48 0.22 -1.62 5.43
CA TYR A 48 1.48 -1.05 5.86
C TYR A 48 1.27 0.09 6.87
N PHE A 49 0.43 1.08 6.55
CA PHE A 49 0.21 2.21 7.44
C PHE A 49 -0.47 1.81 8.75
N THR A 50 -1.48 0.93 8.68
CA THR A 50 -2.17 0.42 9.88
C THR A 50 -1.22 -0.34 10.82
N ALA A 51 -0.31 -1.14 10.25
CA ALA A 51 0.66 -1.90 11.03
C ALA A 51 1.76 -1.00 11.65
N TYR A 52 2.01 0.18 11.09
CA TYR A 52 2.93 1.16 11.66
C TYR A 52 2.26 1.98 12.78
N GLU A 53 0.98 2.33 12.65
CA GLU A 53 0.22 3.00 13.73
C GLU A 53 0.19 2.15 15.02
N THR A 54 0.06 0.83 14.93
CA THR A 54 0.13 -0.07 16.10
C THR A 54 1.53 -0.18 16.70
N SER A 55 2.59 0.12 15.95
CA SER A 55 3.96 0.12 16.49
C SER A 55 4.30 1.40 17.28
N ASP A 56 3.66 2.53 16.96
CA ASP A 56 3.83 3.78 17.70
C ASP A 56 3.08 3.77 19.04
N ILE A 57 1.88 3.16 19.09
CA ILE A 57 1.07 3.06 20.33
C ILE A 57 1.77 2.22 21.42
N SER A 58 2.65 1.30 21.05
CA SER A 58 3.46 0.56 22.04
C SER A 58 4.56 1.40 22.70
N SER A 59 5.00 2.50 22.09
CA SER A 59 6.06 3.36 22.63
C SER A 59 5.52 4.42 23.59
N ASP A 60 4.31 4.95 23.33
CA ASP A 60 3.67 5.97 24.16
C ASP A 60 3.12 5.41 25.48
N LEU A 61 2.80 4.12 25.55
CA LEU A 61 2.35 3.47 26.79
C LEU A 61 3.49 3.17 27.79
N VAL A 62 4.76 3.37 27.41
CA VAL A 62 5.93 3.19 28.28
C VAL A 62 6.37 4.51 28.93
N ALA A 63 5.85 5.66 28.47
CA ALA A 63 6.29 6.99 28.92
C ALA A 63 5.43 7.63 30.03
N SER A 64 4.50 6.90 30.65
CA SER A 64 3.82 7.38 31.87
C SER A 64 4.45 6.77 33.12
N PRO A 65 5.26 7.53 33.90
CA PRO A 65 5.59 7.13 35.26
C PRO A 65 4.35 7.36 36.11
N VAL A 66 3.55 6.31 36.28
CA VAL A 66 2.66 6.20 37.44
C VAL A 66 3.55 5.91 38.64
N TYR A 67 3.66 6.88 39.55
CA TYR A 67 3.64 6.81 41.02
C TYR A 67 4.16 8.18 41.52
N SER A 68 3.26 9.10 41.91
CA SER A 68 2.80 9.33 43.29
C SER A 68 3.93 9.70 44.24
#